data_AF-A0A929CGE4-F1
#
_entry.id   AF-A0A929CGE4-F1
#
_cell.length_a   1.000
_cell.length_b   1.000
_cell.length_c   1.000
_cell.angle_alpha   90.00
_cell.angle_beta   90.00
_cell.angle_gamma   90.00
#
_symmetry.space_group_name_H-M   'P 1'
#
loop_
_entity.id
_entity.type
_entity.pdbx_description
1 polymer ?
#
loop_
_entity_poly.entity_id
_entity_poly.type
_entity_poly.pdbx_seq_one_letter_code
_entity_poly.pdbx_strand_id
1 'polypeptide(L)'
;DKYSSSFETQSAKVPFMTGVSISKVEESYWEKRMDKSTKKISYLYSIKYPFPSLELKKMIHAFDEQDKKMSNKLDALTTQFENVNSIEQIDVATNDLETLTAYFFDDVRKNEAKNLSKNYKILYSKIGISRVSNELGNEKFALMLGNKMLSYAKAPKVKSETAFKLQTKQEDNGIWSLTYDYSTCYPDEENIINVTWVVNGKTLKNSFYIDLEQESVKLKPVKEIIFTGTKDAEMSLTDVKMNMNIETNDNKSYTIKKITIKAPCFNSVIVFKNLDKVCESKGIHNIETTLERDVMINNKSSIISKLLQGSMEIKFNGNTKIVDFSIPYSTNW
;
A
#
# COMPACT_ATOMS: atom_id res chain seq x y z
N ASP A 1 22.94 -20.68 -40.18
CA ASP A 1 22.39 -20.48 -38.83
C ASP A 1 23.46 -20.58 -37.77
N LYS A 2 23.72 -19.49 -37.04
CA LYS A 2 24.62 -19.49 -35.87
C LYS A 2 23.76 -19.68 -34.63
N TYR A 3 23.72 -20.90 -34.11
CA TYR A 3 23.16 -21.19 -32.80
C TYR A 3 24.17 -20.69 -31.75
N SER A 4 23.83 -19.65 -30.98
CA SER A 4 24.60 -19.27 -29.79
C SER A 4 23.83 -19.66 -28.54
N SER A 5 24.33 -20.66 -27.82
CA SER A 5 23.88 -21.00 -26.48
C SER A 5 24.77 -20.26 -25.48
N SER A 6 24.22 -19.30 -24.74
CA SER A 6 24.88 -18.70 -23.59
C SER A 6 24.64 -19.59 -22.37
N PHE A 7 25.70 -20.14 -21.79
CA PHE A 7 25.64 -20.82 -20.50
C PHE A 7 26.05 -19.85 -19.41
N GLU A 8 25.09 -19.43 -18.59
CA GLU A 8 25.39 -18.68 -17.37
C GLU A 8 25.59 -19.66 -16.21
N THR A 9 26.79 -19.67 -15.66
CA THR A 9 27.11 -20.46 -14.46
C THR A 9 27.05 -19.53 -13.26
N GLN A 10 25.98 -19.61 -12.48
CA GLN A 10 25.87 -18.90 -11.22
C GLN A 10 26.15 -19.86 -10.06
N SER A 11 27.03 -19.46 -9.14
CA SER A 11 27.19 -20.16 -7.87
C SER A 11 25.93 -19.97 -7.03
N ALA A 12 24.94 -20.82 -7.23
CA ALA A 12 23.77 -20.86 -6.37
C ALA A 12 24.21 -21.35 -4.98
N LYS A 13 23.70 -20.72 -3.91
CA LYS A 13 23.77 -21.30 -2.56
C LYS A 13 22.84 -22.50 -2.57
N VAL A 14 23.39 -23.65 -2.93
CA VAL A 14 22.69 -24.90 -3.09
C VAL A 14 22.93 -25.74 -1.82
N PRO A 15 22.07 -25.62 -0.79
CA PRO A 15 22.21 -26.45 0.41
C PRO A 15 22.05 -27.95 0.15
N PHE A 16 21.53 -28.35 -1.01
CA PHE A 16 21.27 -29.74 -1.41
C PHE A 16 22.48 -30.45 -2.05
N MET A 17 23.52 -29.72 -2.49
CA MET A 17 24.81 -30.32 -2.85
C MET A 17 25.57 -30.66 -1.58
N THR A 18 25.16 -31.77 -0.95
CA THR A 18 25.78 -32.30 0.27
C THR A 18 26.75 -33.42 -0.09
N GLY A 19 27.78 -33.60 0.73
CA GLY A 19 28.69 -34.73 0.59
C GLY A 19 29.82 -34.55 -0.42
N VAL A 20 30.05 -33.35 -0.96
CA VAL A 20 31.30 -32.98 -1.64
C VAL A 20 32.42 -32.93 -0.60
N SER A 21 33.38 -33.85 -0.68
CA SER A 21 34.49 -33.95 0.26
C SER A 21 35.79 -34.30 -0.46
N ILE A 22 36.92 -33.78 0.02
CA ILE A 22 38.27 -34.13 -0.48
C ILE A 22 38.48 -35.66 -0.46
N SER A 23 37.87 -36.35 0.50
CA SER A 23 37.97 -37.81 0.64
C SER A 23 37.33 -38.62 -0.51
N LYS A 24 36.45 -37.99 -1.29
CA LYS A 24 35.70 -38.63 -2.39
C LYS A 24 36.19 -38.16 -3.77
N VAL A 25 37.34 -37.49 -3.80
CA VAL A 25 37.99 -37.02 -5.03
C VAL A 25 38.65 -38.19 -5.74
N GLU A 26 38.34 -38.34 -7.03
CA GLU A 26 38.95 -39.37 -7.87
C GLU A 26 40.30 -38.90 -8.40
N GLU A 27 40.34 -37.68 -8.96
CA GLU A 27 41.55 -37.07 -9.51
C GLU A 27 41.56 -35.58 -9.19
N SER A 28 42.75 -34.97 -9.10
CA SER A 28 42.89 -33.52 -8.98
C SER A 28 43.95 -33.02 -9.94
N TYR A 29 43.70 -31.84 -10.50
CA TYR A 29 44.58 -31.14 -11.42
C TYR A 29 44.76 -29.72 -10.93
N TRP A 30 45.98 -29.18 -10.99
CA TRP A 30 46.20 -27.78 -10.67
C TRP A 30 47.17 -27.13 -11.64
N GLU A 31 46.92 -25.84 -11.89
CA GLU A 31 47.72 -25.04 -12.80
C GLU A 31 48.08 -23.72 -12.13
N LYS A 32 49.37 -23.37 -12.17
CA LYS A 32 49.86 -22.05 -11.77
C LYS A 32 49.74 -21.09 -12.96
N ARG A 33 48.93 -20.05 -12.81
CA ARG A 33 48.73 -19.00 -13.81
C ARG A 33 49.37 -17.70 -13.32
N MET A 34 49.98 -16.97 -14.23
CA MET A 34 50.49 -15.62 -13.97
C MET A 34 49.88 -14.67 -14.99
N ASP A 35 49.19 -13.66 -14.49
CA ASP A 35 48.78 -12.53 -15.33
C ASP A 35 50.03 -11.77 -15.76
N LYS A 36 50.28 -11.71 -17.07
CA LYS A 36 51.49 -11.10 -17.63
C LYS A 36 51.57 -9.58 -17.37
N SER A 37 50.41 -8.92 -17.25
CA SER A 37 50.28 -7.47 -17.08
C SER A 37 50.37 -7.04 -15.62
N THR A 38 49.67 -7.75 -14.73
CA THR A 38 49.64 -7.43 -13.29
C THR A 38 50.65 -8.20 -12.46
N LYS A 39 51.37 -9.16 -13.07
CA LYS A 39 52.27 -10.14 -12.41
C LYS A 39 51.61 -10.96 -11.30
N LYS A 40 50.28 -10.89 -11.15
CA LYS A 40 49.54 -11.62 -10.13
C LYS A 40 49.53 -13.10 -10.45
N ILE A 41 49.91 -13.91 -9.47
CA ILE A 41 49.89 -15.37 -9.57
C ILE A 41 48.55 -15.87 -9.04
N SER A 42 47.87 -16.72 -9.80
CA SER A 42 46.68 -17.46 -9.39
C SER A 42 46.90 -18.96 -9.58
N TYR A 43 46.28 -19.77 -8.74
CA TYR A 43 46.28 -21.23 -8.90
C TYR A 43 44.86 -21.65 -9.25
N LEU A 44 44.69 -22.32 -10.39
CA LEU A 44 43.44 -23.00 -10.72
C LEU A 44 43.54 -24.42 -10.17
N TYR A 45 42.65 -24.78 -9.25
CA TYR A 45 42.56 -26.12 -8.68
C TYR A 45 41.26 -26.77 -9.18
N SER A 46 41.38 -27.84 -9.95
CA SER A 46 40.28 -28.60 -10.54
C SER A 46 40.25 -30.00 -9.92
N ILE A 47 39.05 -30.48 -9.59
CA ILE A 47 38.85 -31.76 -8.93
C ILE A 47 37.87 -32.58 -9.76
N LYS A 48 38.23 -33.82 -10.10
CA LYS A 48 37.33 -34.81 -10.69
C LYS A 48 36.57 -35.50 -9.56
N TYR A 49 35.27 -35.26 -9.53
CA TYR A 49 34.38 -35.74 -8.48
C TYR A 49 33.24 -36.55 -9.11
N PRO A 50 33.41 -37.87 -9.28
CA PRO A 50 32.36 -38.72 -9.81
C PRO A 50 31.30 -38.97 -8.72
N PHE A 51 30.09 -38.43 -8.89
CA PHE A 51 28.97 -38.89 -8.08
C PHE A 51 28.54 -40.28 -8.55
N PRO A 52 28.42 -41.28 -7.65
CA PRO A 52 27.75 -42.54 -7.98
C PRO A 52 26.36 -42.24 -8.55
N SER A 53 25.95 -42.97 -9.59
CA SER A 53 24.71 -42.67 -10.34
C SER A 53 23.47 -42.58 -9.45
N LEU A 54 23.40 -43.40 -8.40
CA LEU A 54 22.32 -43.38 -7.41
C LEU A 54 22.36 -42.11 -6.53
N GLU A 55 23.54 -41.68 -6.08
CA GLU A 55 23.69 -40.46 -5.28
C GLU A 55 23.35 -39.22 -6.10
N LEU A 56 23.83 -39.16 -7.35
CA LEU A 56 23.51 -38.06 -8.26
C LEU A 56 22.00 -37.96 -8.50
N LYS A 57 21.33 -39.09 -8.79
CA LYS A 57 19.87 -39.12 -8.97
C LYS A 57 19.12 -38.64 -7.73
N LYS A 58 19.57 -39.03 -6.52
CA LYS A 58 18.98 -38.54 -5.27
C LYS A 58 19.13 -37.03 -5.10
N MET A 59 20.29 -36.48 -5.44
CA MET A 59 20.53 -35.03 -5.36
C MET A 59 19.67 -34.25 -6.37
N ILE A 60 19.57 -34.74 -7.61
CA ILE A 60 18.71 -34.16 -8.65
C ILE A 60 17.26 -34.18 -8.17
N HIS A 61 16.77 -35.32 -7.68
CA HIS A 61 15.40 -35.43 -7.18
C HIS A 61 15.11 -34.46 -6.02
N ALA A 62 16.02 -34.38 -5.05
CA ALA A 62 15.88 -33.46 -3.92
C ALA A 62 15.86 -31.99 -4.37
N PHE A 63 16.69 -31.65 -5.37
CA PHE A 63 16.66 -30.34 -6.00
C PHE A 63 15.33 -30.07 -6.68
N ASP A 64 14.87 -30.97 -7.56
CA ASP A 64 13.62 -30.80 -8.31
C ASP A 64 12.41 -30.65 -7.37
N GLU A 65 12.36 -31.43 -6.28
CA GLU A 65 11.31 -31.32 -5.27
C GLU A 65 11.33 -29.96 -4.56
N GLN A 66 12.51 -29.47 -4.20
CA GLN A 66 12.65 -28.17 -3.54
C GLN A 66 12.34 -27.03 -4.51
N ASP A 67 12.83 -27.11 -5.74
CA ASP A 67 12.59 -26.09 -6.77
C ASP A 67 11.11 -25.98 -7.10
N LYS A 68 10.42 -27.13 -7.24
CA LYS A 68 8.97 -27.17 -7.41
C LYS A 68 8.23 -26.53 -6.23
N LYS A 69 8.68 -26.76 -4.99
CA LYS A 69 8.10 -26.11 -3.80
C LYS A 69 8.28 -24.59 -3.85
N MET A 70 9.45 -24.10 -4.27
CA MET A 70 9.72 -22.66 -4.36
C MET A 70 8.93 -21.99 -5.48
N SER A 71 8.79 -22.64 -6.64
CA SER A 71 7.92 -22.18 -7.73
C SER A 71 6.45 -22.14 -7.28
N ASN A 72 5.94 -23.20 -6.67
CA ASN A 72 4.55 -23.21 -6.16
C ASN A 72 4.33 -22.11 -5.11
N LYS A 73 5.33 -21.79 -4.29
CA LYS A 73 5.25 -20.71 -3.31
C LYS A 73 5.17 -19.35 -4.00
N LEU A 74 5.93 -19.13 -5.09
CA LEU A 74 5.83 -17.91 -5.90
C LEU A 74 4.40 -17.76 -6.48
N ASP A 75 3.86 -18.82 -7.10
CA ASP A 75 2.52 -18.81 -7.70
C ASP A 75 1.42 -18.52 -6.66
N ALA A 76 1.54 -19.11 -5.47
CA ALA A 76 0.61 -18.88 -4.36
C ALA A 76 0.65 -17.42 -3.89
N LEU A 77 1.83 -16.81 -3.80
CA LEU A 77 1.99 -15.40 -3.44
C LEU A 77 1.45 -14.48 -4.54
N THR A 78 1.62 -14.83 -5.82
CA THR A 78 1.02 -14.09 -6.94
C THR A 78 -0.51 -14.09 -6.85
N THR A 79 -1.11 -15.25 -6.57
CA THR A 79 -2.57 -15.37 -6.41
C THR A 79 -3.08 -14.62 -5.16
N GLN A 80 -2.33 -14.70 -4.04
CA GLN A 80 -2.67 -14.00 -2.82
C GLN A 80 -2.66 -12.47 -3.00
N PHE A 81 -1.77 -11.94 -3.86
CA PHE A 81 -1.65 -10.51 -4.10
C PHE A 81 -2.96 -9.89 -4.60
N GLU A 82 -3.73 -10.61 -5.40
CA GLU A 82 -5.03 -10.15 -5.90
C GLU A 82 -6.05 -9.97 -4.77
N ASN A 83 -5.91 -10.72 -3.69
CA ASN A 83 -6.90 -10.86 -2.63
C ASN A 83 -6.32 -10.68 -1.21
N VAL A 84 -5.43 -9.71 -1.03
CA VAL A 84 -4.90 -9.36 0.30
C VAL A 84 -6.01 -8.86 1.23
N ASN A 85 -6.09 -9.43 2.44
CA ASN A 85 -7.13 -9.16 3.44
C ASN A 85 -6.57 -8.66 4.78
N SER A 86 -5.25 -8.65 4.95
CA SER A 86 -4.60 -8.22 6.20
C SER A 86 -3.25 -7.55 5.92
N ILE A 87 -2.80 -6.75 6.87
CA ILE A 87 -1.45 -6.16 6.83
C ILE A 87 -0.38 -7.25 7.01
N GLU A 88 -0.63 -8.22 7.87
CA GLU A 88 0.29 -9.32 8.18
C GLU A 88 0.56 -10.17 6.94
N GLN A 89 -0.43 -10.38 6.07
CA GLN A 89 -0.21 -11.06 4.79
C GLN A 89 0.79 -10.30 3.89
N ILE A 90 0.76 -8.96 3.89
CA ILE A 90 1.74 -8.15 3.14
C ILE A 90 3.13 -8.32 3.75
N ASP A 91 3.24 -8.27 5.07
CA ASP A 91 4.51 -8.45 5.80
C ASP A 91 5.12 -9.84 5.49
N VAL A 92 4.32 -10.91 5.59
CA VAL A 92 4.77 -12.28 5.31
C VAL A 92 5.16 -12.45 3.85
N ALA A 93 4.32 -11.99 2.91
CA ALA A 93 4.60 -12.10 1.48
C ALA A 93 5.89 -11.38 1.08
N THR A 94 6.13 -10.17 1.60
CA THR A 94 7.35 -9.42 1.27
C THR A 94 8.63 -10.14 1.75
N ASN A 95 8.62 -10.70 2.95
CA ASN A 95 9.75 -11.49 3.48
C ASN A 95 9.96 -12.80 2.70
N ASP A 96 8.88 -13.48 2.36
CA ASP A 96 8.93 -14.72 1.57
C ASP A 96 9.49 -14.47 0.17
N LEU A 97 9.09 -13.37 -0.48
CA LEU A 97 9.59 -13.00 -1.80
C LEU A 97 11.07 -12.59 -1.78
N GLU A 98 11.55 -11.99 -0.69
CA GLU A 98 12.98 -11.72 -0.50
C GLU A 98 13.78 -13.03 -0.41
N THR A 99 13.23 -14.03 0.30
CA THR A 99 13.81 -15.38 0.38
C THR A 99 13.83 -16.07 -0.98
N LEU A 100 12.72 -16.00 -1.73
CA LEU A 100 12.64 -16.56 -3.09
C LEU A 100 13.60 -15.87 -4.07
N THR A 101 13.73 -14.54 -3.97
CA THR A 101 14.69 -13.77 -4.79
C THR A 101 16.14 -14.20 -4.56
N ALA A 102 16.48 -14.59 -3.32
CA ALA A 102 17.79 -15.12 -2.98
C ALA A 102 17.98 -16.58 -3.41
N TYR A 103 16.89 -17.35 -3.51
CA TYR A 103 16.90 -18.76 -3.93
C TYR A 103 17.01 -18.93 -5.45
N PHE A 104 16.17 -18.22 -6.23
CA PHE A 104 16.12 -18.39 -7.69
C PHE A 104 17.42 -17.93 -8.35
N PHE A 105 17.99 -18.83 -9.15
CA PHE A 105 19.23 -18.62 -9.90
C PHE A 105 18.98 -18.08 -11.30
N ASP A 106 17.81 -18.34 -11.90
CA ASP A 106 17.42 -17.79 -13.18
C ASP A 106 16.86 -16.36 -13.02
N ASP A 107 17.20 -15.50 -13.97
CA ASP A 107 16.79 -14.10 -13.93
C ASP A 107 15.29 -13.90 -14.10
N VAL A 108 14.58 -14.84 -14.74
CA VAL A 108 13.13 -14.73 -14.99
C VAL A 108 12.37 -14.78 -13.67
N ARG A 109 12.45 -15.90 -12.93
CA ARG A 109 11.74 -16.07 -11.65
C ARG A 109 12.26 -15.11 -10.57
N LYS A 110 13.56 -14.81 -10.62
CA LYS A 110 14.16 -13.83 -9.71
C LYS A 110 13.60 -12.42 -9.93
N ASN A 111 13.46 -11.97 -11.17
CA ASN A 111 12.87 -10.67 -11.47
C ASN A 111 11.37 -10.64 -11.19
N GLU A 112 10.66 -11.75 -11.43
CA GLU A 112 9.25 -11.90 -11.05
C GLU A 112 9.07 -11.72 -9.54
N ALA A 113 9.82 -12.47 -8.71
CA ALA A 113 9.76 -12.36 -7.26
C ALA A 113 10.10 -10.94 -6.76
N LYS A 114 11.13 -10.29 -7.35
CA LYS A 114 11.47 -8.89 -7.03
C LYS A 114 10.34 -7.92 -7.35
N ASN A 115 9.74 -8.05 -8.54
CA ASN A 115 8.65 -7.18 -8.98
C ASN A 115 7.41 -7.37 -8.11
N LEU A 116 7.06 -8.62 -7.79
CA LEU A 116 5.96 -8.92 -6.89
C LEU A 116 6.21 -8.35 -5.49
N SER A 117 7.42 -8.48 -4.95
CA SER A 117 7.81 -7.91 -3.64
C SER A 117 7.63 -6.39 -3.63
N LYS A 118 8.06 -5.73 -4.71
CA LYS A 118 7.85 -4.28 -4.91
C LYS A 118 6.36 -3.94 -4.94
N ASN A 119 5.53 -4.72 -5.64
CA ASN A 119 4.09 -4.49 -5.73
C ASN A 119 3.40 -4.62 -4.37
N TYR A 120 3.74 -5.64 -3.57
CA TYR A 120 3.27 -5.75 -2.19
C TYR A 120 3.68 -4.53 -1.35
N LYS A 121 4.94 -4.07 -1.44
CA LYS A 121 5.41 -2.87 -0.72
C LYS A 121 4.67 -1.59 -1.13
N ILE A 122 4.22 -1.50 -2.38
CA ILE A 122 3.39 -0.38 -2.86
C ILE A 122 1.97 -0.43 -2.24
N LEU A 123 1.47 -1.58 -1.78
CA LEU A 123 0.16 -1.63 -1.14
C LEU A 123 0.10 -0.77 0.12
N TYR A 124 1.16 -0.71 0.94
CA TYR A 124 1.17 0.09 2.17
C TYR A 124 0.83 1.56 1.97
N SER A 125 1.21 2.14 0.83
CA SER A 125 0.93 3.54 0.53
C SER A 125 -0.48 3.77 -0.04
N LYS A 126 -1.19 2.69 -0.37
CA LYS A 126 -2.59 2.68 -0.77
C LYS A 126 -3.51 2.29 0.39
N ILE A 127 -3.00 2.27 1.62
CA ILE A 127 -3.79 1.97 2.81
C ILE A 127 -4.12 3.29 3.52
N GLY A 128 -5.41 3.50 3.77
CA GLY A 128 -5.93 4.64 4.52
C GLY A 128 -6.74 4.19 5.73
N ILE A 129 -7.06 5.13 6.61
CA ILE A 129 -8.02 4.92 7.70
C ILE A 129 -9.33 5.52 7.23
N SER A 130 -10.44 4.78 7.30
CA SER A 130 -11.75 5.30 6.92
C SER A 130 -12.78 4.98 7.98
N ARG A 131 -13.70 5.92 8.20
CA ARG A 131 -14.85 5.74 9.08
C ARG A 131 -15.88 4.82 8.42
N VAL A 132 -16.42 3.88 9.19
CA VAL A 132 -17.43 2.88 8.80
C VAL A 132 -18.80 3.27 9.35
N SER A 133 -18.88 3.71 10.61
CA SER A 133 -20.09 4.25 11.21
C SER A 133 -19.77 5.43 12.13
N ASN A 134 -20.75 6.32 12.28
CA ASN A 134 -20.68 7.51 13.12
C ASN A 134 -21.83 7.51 14.13
N GLU A 135 -21.73 6.66 15.15
CA GLU A 135 -22.67 6.67 16.28
C GLU A 135 -22.03 7.48 17.42
N LEU A 136 -22.80 8.38 18.03
CA LEU A 136 -22.25 9.26 19.06
C LEU A 136 -21.81 8.43 20.28
N GLY A 137 -20.58 8.67 20.74
CA GLY A 137 -19.96 7.88 21.81
C GLY A 137 -19.44 6.51 21.35
N ASN A 138 -19.69 6.10 20.10
CA ASN A 138 -19.22 4.84 19.52
C ASN A 138 -18.95 4.95 18.01
N GLU A 139 -17.71 5.27 17.64
CA GLU A 139 -17.32 5.29 16.24
C GLU A 139 -16.80 3.95 15.76
N LYS A 140 -17.12 3.56 14.51
CA LYS A 140 -16.48 2.42 13.86
C LYS A 140 -15.63 2.87 12.70
N PHE A 141 -14.45 2.28 12.55
CA PHE A 141 -13.51 2.61 11.49
C PHE A 141 -12.67 1.39 11.12
N ALA A 142 -12.01 1.43 9.97
CA ALA A 142 -11.18 0.34 9.48
C ALA A 142 -9.97 0.86 8.68
N LEU A 143 -8.98 -0.01 8.50
CA LEU A 143 -7.97 0.19 7.45
C LEU A 143 -8.57 -0.20 6.11
N MET A 144 -8.38 0.66 5.11
CA MET A 144 -8.94 0.49 3.77
C MET A 144 -7.83 0.45 2.73
N LEU A 145 -7.84 -0.56 1.88
CA LEU A 145 -7.08 -0.62 0.63
C LEU A 145 -8.05 -0.37 -0.53
N GLY A 146 -8.14 0.89 -0.96
CA GLY A 146 -9.24 1.32 -1.84
C GLY A 146 -10.59 1.11 -1.16
N ASN A 147 -11.44 0.25 -1.74
CA ASN A 147 -12.77 -0.06 -1.17
C ASN A 147 -12.77 -1.34 -0.31
N LYS A 148 -11.61 -1.97 -0.09
CA LYS A 148 -11.50 -3.22 0.64
C LYS A 148 -11.01 -2.99 2.06
N MET A 149 -11.74 -3.51 3.04
CA MET A 149 -11.30 -3.50 4.44
C MET A 149 -10.15 -4.47 4.64
N LEU A 150 -9.16 -4.03 5.43
CA LEU A 150 -8.04 -4.85 5.86
C LEU A 150 -8.10 -5.07 7.37
N SER A 151 -7.81 -6.30 7.77
CA SER A 151 -7.55 -6.62 9.18
C SER A 151 -6.12 -6.25 9.57
N TYR A 152 -5.95 -5.86 10.83
CA TYR A 152 -4.64 -5.59 11.42
C TYR A 152 -4.69 -5.87 12.91
N ALA A 153 -3.75 -6.66 13.41
CA ALA A 153 -3.74 -7.08 14.81
C ALA A 153 -3.29 -5.95 15.76
N LYS A 154 -2.54 -4.96 15.28
CA LYS A 154 -2.03 -3.88 16.14
C LYS A 154 -3.10 -2.81 16.31
N ALA A 155 -3.39 -2.47 17.56
CA ALA A 155 -4.36 -1.44 17.89
C ALA A 155 -3.91 -0.02 17.44
N PRO A 156 -4.87 0.83 17.03
CA PRO A 156 -4.61 2.23 16.74
C PRO A 156 -4.41 3.02 18.02
N LYS A 157 -3.63 4.10 17.94
CA LYS A 157 -3.55 5.13 18.97
C LYS A 157 -4.61 6.19 18.69
N VAL A 158 -5.37 6.54 19.71
CA VAL A 158 -6.44 7.55 19.63
C VAL A 158 -6.18 8.67 20.62
N LYS A 159 -6.46 9.91 20.21
CA LYS A 159 -6.33 11.12 21.04
C LYS A 159 -7.43 12.11 20.71
N SER A 160 -7.98 12.77 21.71
CA SER A 160 -8.89 13.90 21.55
C SER A 160 -8.58 14.93 22.63
N GLU A 161 -8.86 16.19 22.34
CA GLU A 161 -8.77 17.28 23.32
C GLU A 161 -10.11 17.50 24.02
N THR A 162 -11.23 17.15 23.37
CA THR A 162 -12.59 17.41 23.88
C THR A 162 -13.34 16.15 24.33
N ALA A 163 -12.94 14.96 23.87
CA ALA A 163 -13.51 13.68 24.29
C ALA A 163 -12.58 12.87 25.21
N PHE A 164 -13.17 12.17 26.19
CA PHE A 164 -12.45 11.42 27.22
C PHE A 164 -12.72 9.91 27.16
N LYS A 165 -12.00 9.13 27.98
CA LYS A 165 -12.15 7.67 28.12
C LYS A 165 -12.15 6.92 26.78
N LEU A 166 -11.33 7.39 25.84
CA LEU A 166 -11.17 6.78 24.51
C LEU A 166 -10.70 5.32 24.66
N GLN A 167 -11.47 4.37 24.16
CA GLN A 167 -11.12 2.94 24.15
C GLN A 167 -11.35 2.37 22.76
N THR A 168 -10.36 1.64 22.25
CA THR A 168 -10.46 0.96 20.96
C THR A 168 -10.57 -0.54 21.16
N LYS A 169 -11.47 -1.17 20.41
CA LYS A 169 -11.64 -2.62 20.43
C LYS A 169 -11.81 -3.14 19.01
N GLN A 170 -11.04 -4.16 18.68
CA GLN A 170 -11.18 -4.85 17.41
C GLN A 170 -12.51 -5.62 17.38
N GLU A 171 -13.24 -5.46 16.29
CA GLU A 171 -14.43 -6.23 15.94
C GLU A 171 -14.10 -7.21 14.79
N ASP A 172 -15.13 -7.87 14.27
CA ASP A 172 -14.99 -8.78 13.15
C ASP A 172 -14.65 -8.04 11.84
N ASN A 173 -14.07 -8.78 10.90
CA ASN A 173 -13.80 -8.32 9.52
C ASN A 173 -12.92 -7.06 9.40
N GLY A 174 -12.03 -6.80 10.38
CA GLY A 174 -11.08 -5.68 10.35
C GLY A 174 -11.67 -4.34 10.78
N ILE A 175 -12.89 -4.34 11.30
CA ILE A 175 -13.52 -3.16 11.89
C ILE A 175 -12.96 -2.95 13.30
N TRP A 176 -12.81 -1.69 13.68
CA TRP A 176 -12.46 -1.26 15.02
C TRP A 176 -13.57 -0.36 15.55
N SER A 177 -14.02 -0.64 16.76
CA SER A 177 -14.88 0.26 17.54
C SER A 177 -14.02 1.19 18.38
N LEU A 178 -14.44 2.43 18.49
CA LEU A 178 -13.92 3.47 19.36
C LEU A 178 -15.05 4.00 20.21
N THR A 179 -15.04 3.63 21.49
CA THR A 179 -15.97 4.21 22.47
C THR A 179 -15.31 5.40 23.17
N TYR A 180 -16.08 6.45 23.40
CA TYR A 180 -15.61 7.68 24.04
C TYR A 180 -16.71 8.38 24.83
N ASP A 181 -16.30 9.14 25.84
CA ASP A 181 -17.13 10.02 26.64
C ASP A 181 -17.10 11.42 26.02
N TYR A 182 -18.28 11.96 25.67
CA TYR A 182 -18.45 13.24 24.99
C TYR A 182 -19.05 14.31 25.90
N SER A 183 -19.09 14.11 27.23
CA SER A 183 -19.72 15.03 28.19
C SER A 183 -19.13 16.45 28.20
N THR A 184 -17.92 16.61 27.66
CA THR A 184 -17.15 17.86 27.59
C THR A 184 -17.00 18.38 26.16
N CYS A 185 -17.66 17.74 25.19
CA CYS A 185 -17.70 18.23 23.83
C CYS A 185 -18.77 19.32 23.72
N TYR A 186 -18.38 20.51 23.25
CA TYR A 186 -19.29 21.64 23.07
C TYR A 186 -19.55 21.95 21.58
N PRO A 187 -20.78 22.34 21.18
CA PRO A 187 -21.12 22.59 19.77
C PRO A 187 -20.29 23.69 19.08
N ASP A 188 -19.74 24.61 19.86
CA ASP A 188 -18.90 25.74 19.41
C ASP A 188 -17.41 25.40 19.31
N GLU A 189 -17.01 24.17 19.68
CA GLU A 189 -15.63 23.69 19.61
C GLU A 189 -15.43 22.67 18.46
N GLU A 190 -14.19 22.59 17.95
CA GLU A 190 -13.79 21.54 17.02
C GLU A 190 -13.62 20.20 17.76
N ASN A 191 -14.71 19.46 17.91
CA ASN A 191 -14.68 18.15 18.56
C ASN A 191 -14.06 17.09 17.65
N ILE A 192 -12.76 16.84 17.82
CA ILE A 192 -11.98 15.96 16.96
C ILE A 192 -11.35 14.81 17.74
N ILE A 193 -11.46 13.61 17.19
CA ILE A 193 -10.69 12.43 17.57
C ILE A 193 -9.64 12.18 16.50
N ASN A 194 -8.38 12.22 16.89
CA ASN A 194 -7.24 11.86 16.04
C ASN A 194 -6.91 10.38 16.20
N VAL A 195 -6.98 9.63 15.10
CA VAL A 195 -6.63 8.21 15.02
C VAL A 195 -5.31 8.05 14.29
N THR A 196 -4.41 7.26 14.87
CA THR A 196 -3.08 7.01 14.34
C THR A 196 -2.76 5.52 14.34
N TRP A 197 -2.35 4.99 13.19
CA TRP A 197 -1.83 3.64 13.05
C TRP A 197 -0.39 3.64 12.57
N VAL A 198 0.41 2.70 13.06
CA VAL A 198 1.76 2.46 12.52
C VAL A 198 1.74 1.17 11.72
N VAL A 199 2.00 1.29 10.42
CA VAL A 199 2.01 0.18 9.45
C VAL A 199 3.36 0.20 8.73
N ASN A 200 4.11 -0.90 8.82
CA ASN A 200 5.46 -1.02 8.25
C ASN A 200 6.37 0.20 8.53
N GLY A 201 6.43 0.63 9.79
CA GLY A 201 7.20 1.80 10.25
C GLY A 201 6.65 3.16 9.81
N LYS A 202 5.63 3.21 8.95
CA LYS A 202 4.97 4.45 8.51
C LYS A 202 3.75 4.76 9.38
N THR A 203 3.55 6.03 9.65
CA THR A 203 2.42 6.50 10.45
C THR A 203 1.26 6.91 9.53
N LEU A 204 0.15 6.20 9.61
CA LEU A 204 -1.14 6.58 9.05
C LEU A 204 -1.89 7.41 10.07
N LYS A 205 -2.52 8.50 9.63
CA LYS A 205 -3.31 9.38 10.49
C LYS A 205 -4.63 9.69 9.82
N ASN A 206 -5.69 9.79 10.61
CA ASN A 206 -6.95 10.39 10.21
C ASN A 206 -7.60 11.07 11.42
N SER A 207 -8.49 12.00 11.16
CA SER A 207 -9.21 12.77 12.17
C SER A 207 -10.71 12.54 11.95
N PHE A 208 -11.42 12.43 13.06
CA PHE A 208 -12.82 12.06 13.14
C PHE A 208 -13.56 13.13 13.92
N TYR A 209 -14.44 13.86 13.24
CA TYR A 209 -15.28 14.87 13.88
C TYR A 209 -16.45 14.23 14.61
N ILE A 210 -16.67 14.64 15.86
CA ILE A 210 -17.80 14.21 16.70
C ILE A 210 -19.01 15.09 16.38
N ASP A 211 -20.11 14.44 16.06
CA ASP A 211 -21.37 15.07 15.67
C ASP A 211 -22.39 14.97 16.80
N LEU A 212 -22.44 16.00 17.65
CA LEU A 212 -23.27 16.02 18.87
C LEU A 212 -24.78 15.99 18.58
N GLU A 213 -25.19 16.37 17.37
CA GLU A 213 -26.60 16.48 17.00
C GLU A 213 -27.15 15.17 16.39
N GLN A 214 -26.32 14.13 16.23
CA GLN A 214 -26.68 12.80 15.71
C GLN A 214 -27.47 12.74 14.39
N GLU A 215 -27.50 13.84 13.64
CA GLU A 215 -28.15 13.87 12.34
C GLU A 215 -27.31 13.04 11.34
N SER A 216 -27.70 11.77 11.14
CA SER A 216 -26.90 10.82 10.35
C SER A 216 -26.73 11.30 8.91
N VAL A 217 -25.51 11.65 8.54
CA VAL A 217 -25.13 11.99 7.16
C VAL A 217 -24.90 10.70 6.38
N LYS A 218 -25.69 10.46 5.34
CA LYS A 218 -25.55 9.28 4.45
C LYS A 218 -24.95 9.66 3.10
N LEU A 219 -23.95 10.54 3.14
CA LEU A 219 -23.23 11.08 1.99
C LEU A 219 -21.77 10.63 2.06
N LYS A 220 -21.23 10.08 0.97
CA LYS A 220 -19.81 9.71 0.87
C LYS A 220 -19.26 9.87 -0.55
N PRO A 221 -17.99 10.24 -0.75
CA PRO A 221 -17.35 10.14 -2.05
C PRO A 221 -17.24 8.68 -2.50
N VAL A 222 -17.36 8.46 -3.80
CA VAL A 222 -17.26 7.13 -4.41
C VAL A 222 -16.36 7.15 -5.64
N LYS A 223 -15.84 5.97 -6.01
CA LYS A 223 -14.92 5.75 -7.14
C LYS A 223 -13.57 6.43 -6.95
N GLU A 224 -13.02 7.11 -7.95
CA GLU A 224 -11.79 7.89 -7.83
C GLU A 224 -12.09 9.37 -8.04
N ILE A 225 -11.23 10.24 -7.49
CA ILE A 225 -11.25 11.68 -7.75
C ILE A 225 -10.28 11.97 -8.89
N ILE A 226 -10.76 12.69 -9.90
CA ILE A 226 -9.94 13.02 -11.06
C ILE A 226 -9.53 14.48 -10.94
N PHE A 227 -8.23 14.74 -10.95
CA PHE A 227 -7.71 16.10 -11.12
C PHE A 227 -7.21 16.31 -12.54
N THR A 228 -7.57 17.45 -13.10
CA THR A 228 -6.99 17.93 -14.36
C THR A 228 -6.40 19.30 -14.16
N GLY A 229 -5.31 19.61 -14.86
CA GLY A 229 -4.64 20.91 -14.78
C GLY A 229 -3.63 21.08 -15.90
N THR A 230 -3.20 22.33 -16.09
CA THR A 230 -2.20 22.69 -17.09
C THR A 230 -0.87 22.92 -16.39
N LYS A 231 0.15 22.14 -16.75
CA LYS A 231 1.49 22.25 -16.17
C LYS A 231 2.27 23.36 -16.85
N ASP A 232 2.78 24.30 -16.05
CA ASP A 232 3.74 25.28 -16.51
C ASP A 232 5.20 24.76 -16.42
N ALA A 233 6.14 25.58 -16.87
CA ALA A 233 7.56 25.22 -16.89
C ALA A 233 8.18 25.09 -15.48
N GLU A 234 7.56 25.64 -14.44
CA GLU A 234 8.11 25.74 -13.07
C GLU A 234 7.53 24.71 -12.09
N MET A 235 6.86 23.67 -12.60
CA MET A 235 6.14 22.67 -11.77
C MET A 235 5.00 23.28 -10.95
N SER A 236 4.41 24.36 -11.45
CA SER A 236 3.13 24.87 -11.01
C SER A 236 2.03 24.38 -11.97
N LEU A 237 0.84 24.17 -11.42
CA LEU A 237 -0.37 23.88 -12.17
C LEU A 237 -1.29 25.08 -12.13
N THR A 238 -1.76 25.49 -13.29
CA THR A 238 -2.87 26.42 -13.46
C THR A 238 -4.15 25.66 -13.80
N ASP A 239 -5.31 26.30 -13.60
CA ASP A 239 -6.63 25.76 -13.95
C ASP A 239 -6.92 24.36 -13.39
N VAL A 240 -6.50 24.10 -12.15
CA VAL A 240 -6.69 22.80 -11.51
C VAL A 240 -8.18 22.54 -11.28
N LYS A 241 -8.75 21.56 -11.99
CA LYS A 241 -10.12 21.09 -11.83
C LYS A 241 -10.14 19.80 -11.04
N MET A 242 -11.16 19.64 -10.22
CA MET A 242 -11.50 18.40 -9.54
C MET A 242 -12.86 17.90 -10.03
N ASN A 243 -12.92 16.64 -10.41
CA ASN A 243 -14.17 15.90 -10.61
C ASN A 243 -14.26 14.78 -9.56
N MET A 244 -15.36 14.76 -8.81
CA MET A 244 -15.64 13.79 -7.76
C MET A 244 -17.07 13.29 -7.88
N ASN A 245 -17.28 11.99 -7.66
CA ASN A 245 -18.62 11.43 -7.49
C ASN A 245 -18.95 11.27 -6.01
N ILE A 246 -20.16 11.64 -5.63
CA ILE A 246 -20.67 11.55 -4.27
C ILE A 246 -21.95 10.73 -4.27
N GLU A 247 -21.99 9.67 -3.48
CA GLU A 247 -23.18 8.84 -3.30
C GLU A 247 -23.94 9.29 -2.04
N THR A 248 -25.23 9.53 -2.20
CA THR A 248 -26.21 9.72 -1.13
C THR A 248 -27.09 8.48 -1.03
N ASN A 249 -27.23 7.93 0.18
CA ASN A 249 -28.02 6.71 0.43
C ASN A 249 -29.38 6.96 1.09
N ASP A 250 -29.82 8.21 1.09
CA ASP A 250 -31.16 8.63 1.52
C ASP A 250 -31.73 9.75 0.65
N ASN A 251 -33.02 10.03 0.83
CA ASN A 251 -33.73 11.06 0.05
C ASN A 251 -33.57 12.48 0.63
N LYS A 252 -32.46 12.74 1.32
CA LYS A 252 -32.20 14.03 1.96
C LYS A 252 -31.39 14.93 1.03
N SER A 253 -31.41 16.24 1.29
CA SER A 253 -30.61 17.22 0.56
C SER A 253 -29.41 17.65 1.39
N TYR A 254 -28.23 17.59 0.78
CA TYR A 254 -26.96 18.03 1.38
C TYR A 254 -26.35 19.13 0.51
N THR A 255 -25.88 20.21 1.12
CA THR A 255 -25.16 21.27 0.39
C THR A 255 -23.69 21.26 0.75
N ILE A 256 -22.83 20.92 -0.19
CA ILE A 256 -21.38 20.93 0.00
C ILE A 256 -20.89 22.37 -0.11
N LYS A 257 -20.27 22.87 0.96
CA LYS A 257 -19.75 24.25 1.05
C LYS A 257 -18.26 24.31 0.76
N LYS A 258 -17.51 23.31 1.22
CA LYS A 258 -16.05 23.28 1.13
C LYS A 258 -15.54 21.86 1.05
N ILE A 259 -14.50 21.65 0.26
CA ILE A 259 -13.77 20.37 0.16
C ILE A 259 -12.29 20.65 0.43
N THR A 260 -11.73 19.97 1.41
CA THR A 260 -10.31 20.05 1.78
C THR A 260 -9.62 18.76 1.35
N ILE A 261 -8.49 18.87 0.66
CA ILE A 261 -7.77 17.73 0.08
C ILE A 261 -6.29 17.79 0.44
N LYS A 262 -5.81 16.66 0.93
CA LYS A 262 -4.40 16.36 1.11
C LYS A 262 -4.04 15.19 0.19
N ALA A 263 -3.50 15.52 -0.98
CA ALA A 263 -3.06 14.53 -1.96
C ALA A 263 -1.52 14.56 -2.08
N PRO A 264 -0.86 13.39 -2.20
CA PRO A 264 0.59 13.28 -2.40
C PRO A 264 1.14 14.06 -3.60
N CYS A 265 0.32 14.30 -4.63
CA CYS A 265 0.72 15.05 -5.82
C CYS A 265 0.87 16.56 -5.58
N PHE A 266 0.26 17.10 -4.52
CA PHE A 266 0.32 18.52 -4.17
C PHE A 266 1.32 18.76 -3.03
N ASN A 267 2.08 19.85 -3.11
CA ASN A 267 2.99 20.24 -2.03
C ASN A 267 2.28 20.86 -0.81
N SER A 268 0.98 21.16 -0.94
CA SER A 268 0.17 21.79 0.10
C SER A 268 -1.23 21.21 0.13
N VAL A 269 -1.96 21.47 1.21
CA VAL A 269 -3.39 21.16 1.31
C VAL A 269 -4.16 22.05 0.34
N ILE A 270 -5.02 21.43 -0.46
CA ILE A 270 -5.90 22.10 -1.42
C ILE A 270 -7.26 22.30 -0.77
N VAL A 271 -7.83 23.49 -0.95
CA VAL A 271 -9.13 23.83 -0.36
C VAL A 271 -9.99 24.45 -1.45
N PHE A 272 -11.05 23.75 -1.82
CA PHE A 272 -12.13 24.28 -2.65
C PHE A 272 -13.17 24.89 -1.71
N LYS A 273 -13.38 26.19 -1.79
CA LYS A 273 -14.35 26.93 -0.96
C LYS A 273 -15.52 27.40 -1.83
N ASN A 274 -16.59 27.88 -1.19
CA ASN A 274 -17.73 28.51 -1.86
C ASN A 274 -18.36 27.64 -2.96
N LEU A 275 -18.43 26.32 -2.73
CA LEU A 275 -18.89 25.38 -3.75
C LEU A 275 -20.40 25.46 -3.99
N ASP A 276 -21.17 25.59 -2.91
CA ASP A 276 -22.63 25.63 -2.90
C ASP A 276 -23.29 24.54 -3.77
N LYS A 277 -22.67 23.36 -3.83
CA LYS A 277 -23.16 22.24 -4.64
C LYS A 277 -24.16 21.42 -3.85
N VAL A 278 -25.33 21.17 -4.44
CA VAL A 278 -26.41 20.45 -3.78
C VAL A 278 -26.45 19.01 -4.30
N CYS A 279 -26.46 18.05 -3.38
CA CYS A 279 -26.73 16.63 -3.66
C CYS A 279 -28.14 16.32 -3.15
N GLU A 280 -29.10 16.24 -4.06
CA GLU A 280 -30.51 16.00 -3.74
C GLU A 280 -30.89 14.54 -3.98
N SER A 281 -31.65 13.95 -3.07
CA SER A 281 -32.20 12.59 -3.20
C SER A 281 -31.13 11.49 -3.23
N LYS A 282 -31.59 10.23 -3.18
CA LYS A 282 -30.72 9.06 -3.21
C LYS A 282 -30.11 8.87 -4.61
N GLY A 283 -28.79 8.78 -4.70
CA GLY A 283 -28.11 8.54 -5.98
C GLY A 283 -26.64 8.94 -5.98
N ILE A 284 -26.05 8.96 -7.18
CA ILE A 284 -24.68 9.44 -7.39
C ILE A 284 -24.75 10.83 -8.02
N HIS A 285 -24.07 11.78 -7.40
CA HIS A 285 -23.97 13.18 -7.76
C HIS A 285 -22.56 13.50 -8.22
N ASN A 286 -22.42 14.19 -9.35
CA ASN A 286 -21.11 14.61 -9.84
C ASN A 286 -20.81 16.05 -9.38
N ILE A 287 -19.64 16.24 -8.78
CA ILE A 287 -19.14 17.52 -8.33
C ILE A 287 -17.94 17.90 -9.16
N GLU A 288 -18.09 18.98 -9.93
CA GLU A 288 -17.01 19.63 -10.65
C GLU A 288 -16.71 21.00 -10.05
N THR A 289 -15.43 21.26 -9.82
CA THR A 289 -14.95 22.54 -9.31
C THR A 289 -13.55 22.85 -9.83
N THR A 290 -13.24 24.14 -9.93
CA THR A 290 -11.93 24.65 -10.34
C THR A 290 -11.32 25.38 -9.15
N LEU A 291 -10.03 25.16 -8.94
CA LEU A 291 -9.27 25.85 -7.92
C LEU A 291 -8.93 27.27 -8.39
N GLU A 292 -9.19 28.26 -7.54
CA GLU A 292 -8.99 29.69 -7.87
C GLU A 292 -7.52 30.15 -7.79
N ARG A 293 -6.58 29.23 -7.61
CA ARG A 293 -5.16 29.55 -7.44
C ARG A 293 -4.27 28.48 -8.06
N ASP A 294 -3.07 28.89 -8.41
CA ASP A 294 -2.02 27.99 -8.87
C ASP A 294 -1.48 27.15 -7.72
N VAL A 295 -0.96 25.97 -8.07
CA VAL A 295 -0.50 24.97 -7.11
C VAL A 295 0.79 24.32 -7.54
N MET A 296 1.76 24.30 -6.62
CA MET A 296 3.00 23.56 -6.80
C MET A 296 2.78 22.05 -6.63
N ILE A 297 3.27 21.27 -7.60
CA ILE A 297 3.19 19.81 -7.60
C ILE A 297 4.49 19.12 -7.18
N ASN A 298 4.35 17.88 -6.72
CA ASN A 298 5.45 17.01 -6.33
C ASN A 298 5.75 15.97 -7.43
N ASN A 299 6.81 16.19 -8.22
CA ASN A 299 7.22 15.27 -9.29
C ASN A 299 7.62 13.86 -8.79
N LYS A 300 7.85 13.64 -7.48
CA LYS A 300 8.18 12.31 -6.93
C LYS A 300 6.94 11.46 -6.62
N SER A 301 5.73 12.02 -6.75
CA SER A 301 4.47 11.38 -6.34
C SER A 301 3.90 10.37 -7.33
N SER A 302 4.29 10.39 -8.61
CA SER A 302 3.67 9.58 -9.67
C SER A 302 3.77 8.06 -9.46
N ILE A 303 4.63 7.61 -8.52
CA ILE A 303 4.93 6.20 -8.29
C ILE A 303 4.41 5.70 -6.92
N ILE A 304 4.11 6.59 -5.96
CA ILE A 304 4.18 6.16 -4.55
C ILE A 304 2.82 6.11 -3.84
N SER A 305 1.79 6.89 -4.17
CA SER A 305 0.45 6.68 -3.58
C SER A 305 -0.63 7.30 -4.47
N LYS A 306 -1.68 6.53 -4.77
CA LYS A 306 -2.88 7.01 -5.46
C LYS A 306 -4.04 7.28 -4.50
N LEU A 307 -3.83 7.26 -3.19
CA LEU A 307 -4.86 7.66 -2.23
C LEU A 307 -4.64 9.10 -1.81
N LEU A 308 -5.73 9.86 -1.75
CA LEU A 308 -5.75 11.13 -1.05
C LEU A 308 -6.58 11.00 0.23
N GLN A 309 -6.36 11.94 1.13
CA GLN A 309 -7.22 12.16 2.29
C GLN A 309 -7.92 13.50 2.09
N GLY A 310 -9.19 13.59 2.49
CA GLY A 310 -9.91 14.84 2.43
C GLY A 310 -11.09 14.87 3.39
N SER A 311 -11.67 16.05 3.51
CA SER A 311 -12.89 16.28 4.27
C SER A 311 -13.82 17.21 3.48
N MET A 312 -15.12 16.96 3.58
CA MET A 312 -16.16 17.81 2.99
C MET A 312 -16.96 18.46 4.10
N GLU A 313 -17.03 19.78 4.08
CA GLU A 313 -17.95 20.55 4.91
C GLU A 313 -19.28 20.65 4.16
N ILE A 314 -20.34 20.13 4.77
CA ILE A 314 -21.68 20.09 4.20
C ILE A 314 -22.66 20.81 5.13
N LYS A 315 -23.67 21.47 4.56
CA LYS A 315 -24.87 21.87 5.28
C LYS A 315 -25.95 20.82 5.10
N PHE A 316 -26.53 20.40 6.22
CA PHE A 316 -27.64 19.46 6.28
C PHE A 316 -28.58 19.93 7.39
N ASN A 317 -29.88 20.07 7.10
CA ASN A 317 -30.89 20.56 8.05
C ASN A 317 -30.58 21.89 8.77
N GLY A 318 -29.76 22.76 8.15
CA GLY A 318 -29.33 24.03 8.74
C GLY A 318 -28.01 23.95 9.52
N ASN A 319 -27.55 22.74 9.84
CA ASN A 319 -26.32 22.48 10.58
C ASN A 319 -25.15 22.21 9.64
N THR A 320 -23.95 22.59 10.06
CA THR A 320 -22.71 22.29 9.33
C THR A 320 -22.13 20.98 9.85
N LYS A 321 -21.81 20.06 8.94
CA LYS A 321 -21.22 18.75 9.24
C LYS A 321 -19.99 18.49 8.39
N ILE A 322 -19.09 17.65 8.90
CA ILE A 322 -17.86 17.29 8.19
C ILE A 322 -17.86 15.80 7.87
N VAL A 323 -17.59 15.46 6.61
CA VAL A 323 -17.45 14.09 6.11
C VAL A 323 -16.02 13.85 5.67
N ASP A 324 -15.28 13.06 6.45
CA ASP A 324 -13.93 12.64 6.12
C ASP A 324 -13.92 11.47 5.14
N PHE A 325 -12.95 11.46 4.23
CA PHE A 325 -12.82 10.43 3.23
C PHE A 325 -11.35 10.15 2.87
N SER A 326 -11.09 8.90 2.49
CA SER A 326 -9.83 8.52 1.86
C SER A 326 -10.17 7.64 0.66
N ILE A 327 -9.79 8.10 -0.53
CA ILE A 327 -10.24 7.51 -1.79
C ILE A 327 -9.16 7.64 -2.87
N PRO A 328 -9.15 6.75 -3.88
CA PRO A 328 -8.21 6.87 -4.98
C PRO A 328 -8.34 8.18 -5.75
N TYR A 329 -7.24 8.61 -6.37
CA TYR A 329 -7.23 9.75 -7.29
C TYR A 329 -6.32 9.51 -8.49
N SER A 330 -6.61 10.24 -9.57
CA SER A 330 -5.85 10.26 -10.82
C SER A 330 -5.57 11.71 -11.26
N THR A 331 -4.50 11.90 -12.02
CA THR A 331 -4.06 13.19 -12.56
C THR A 331 -3.78 13.07 -14.05
N ASN A 332 -3.92 14.16 -14.81
CA ASN A 332 -3.53 14.21 -16.23
C ASN A 332 -2.05 14.61 -16.46
N TRP A 333 -1.27 14.80 -15.38
CA TRP A 333 0.15 15.18 -15.40
C TRP A 333 1.04 14.19 -14.66
#